data_AF-A0A9E1ENJ2-F1
#
_entry.id   AF-A0A9E1ENJ2-F1
#
_cell.length_a   1.000
_cell.length_b   1.000
_cell.length_c   1.000
_cell.angle_alpha   90.00
_cell.angle_beta   90.00
_cell.angle_gamma   90.00
#
_symmetry.space_group_name_H-M   'P 1'
#
loop_
_entity.id
_entity.type
_entity.pdbx_description
1 polymer ?
#
loop_
_entity_poly.entity_id
_entity_poly.type
_entity_poly.pdbx_seq_one_letter_code
_entity_poly.pdbx_strand_id
1 'polypeptide(L)'
;MRSCDMVIVVPVDKHTGNDEVLRLQAWGEVSELLRPGLGKLYRQFNPSGSAWERKYPRPFGVVLGRQEPEVFRELLKAGEEAQHEAVAFHLEAMLRKADLGSAQKIGDTQVYSAVVDGSDPELLAHGVWHILMQKGTPVPDCGIYYAALHRASATEEERREVIDHADEYAACMVVLSQGVKESA
;
A
#
# COMPACT_ATOMS: atom_id res chain seq x y z
N MET A 1 10.49 -9.69 10.61
CA MET A 1 10.27 -9.06 9.29
C MET A 1 8.92 -8.37 9.37
N ARG A 2 8.81 -7.06 9.12
CA ARG A 2 7.50 -6.40 9.10
C ARG A 2 6.64 -7.05 8.01
N SER A 3 5.34 -7.14 8.27
CA SER A 3 4.42 -7.78 7.33
C SER A 3 4.44 -7.04 5.99
N CYS A 4 4.46 -7.79 4.90
CA CYS A 4 4.28 -7.26 3.54
C CYS A 4 2.84 -7.44 3.06
N ASP A 5 1.91 -7.49 4.01
CA ASP A 5 0.48 -7.38 3.75
C ASP A 5 0.17 -6.02 3.13
N MET A 6 -0.83 -6.01 2.25
CA MET A 6 -1.35 -4.82 1.62
C MET A 6 -2.84 -4.99 1.38
N VAL A 7 -3.60 -3.91 1.51
CA VAL A 7 -4.98 -3.84 1.03
C VAL A 7 -5.03 -2.93 -0.19
N ILE A 8 -5.55 -3.46 -1.30
CA ILE A 8 -5.76 -2.69 -2.52
C ILE A 8 -7.26 -2.46 -2.67
N VAL A 9 -7.64 -1.18 -2.69
CA VAL A 9 -9.02 -0.74 -2.88
C VAL A 9 -9.31 -0.59 -4.36
N VAL A 10 -10.26 -1.36 -4.87
CA VAL A 10 -10.59 -1.50 -6.29
C VAL A 10 -12.04 -1.07 -6.53
N PRO A 11 -12.31 -0.14 -7.47
CA PRO A 11 -13.69 0.18 -7.85
C PRO A 11 -14.36 -1.01 -8.55
N VAL A 12 -15.58 -1.33 -8.16
CA VAL A 12 -16.38 -2.42 -8.74
C VAL A 12 -17.75 -2.00 -9.26
N ASP A 13 -18.07 -0.70 -9.18
CA ASP A 13 -19.27 -0.07 -9.73
C ASP A 13 -19.49 -0.34 -11.23
N LYS A 14 -18.40 -0.38 -12.02
CA LYS A 14 -18.46 -0.62 -13.48
C LYS A 14 -18.45 -2.10 -13.86
N HIS A 15 -18.23 -2.98 -12.89
CA HIS A 15 -18.16 -4.42 -13.13
C HIS A 15 -19.56 -5.03 -13.14
N THR A 16 -19.77 -6.01 -14.02
CA THR A 16 -21.05 -6.70 -14.18
C THR A 16 -20.94 -8.17 -13.85
N GLY A 17 -21.90 -8.72 -13.10
CA GLY A 17 -21.96 -10.14 -12.80
C GLY A 17 -22.41 -10.43 -11.38
N ASN A 18 -22.38 -11.71 -11.01
CA ASN A 18 -22.58 -12.12 -9.63
C ASN A 18 -21.34 -11.81 -8.77
N ASP A 19 -21.44 -12.00 -7.46
CA ASP A 19 -20.35 -11.68 -6.53
C ASP A 19 -19.05 -12.47 -6.78
N GLU A 20 -19.13 -13.68 -7.32
CA GLU A 20 -17.93 -14.48 -7.64
C GLU A 20 -17.18 -13.89 -8.85
N VAL A 21 -17.93 -13.47 -9.87
CA VAL A 21 -17.38 -12.79 -11.05
C VAL A 21 -16.74 -11.47 -10.65
N LEU A 22 -17.39 -10.69 -9.78
CA LEU A 22 -16.82 -9.43 -9.29
C LEU A 22 -15.51 -9.62 -8.54
N ARG A 23 -15.41 -10.65 -7.68
CA ARG A 23 -14.16 -10.97 -6.96
C ARG A 23 -13.04 -11.33 -7.93
N LEU A 24 -13.34 -12.13 -8.94
CA LEU A 24 -12.36 -12.51 -9.97
C LEU A 24 -11.89 -11.29 -10.77
N GLN A 25 -12.79 -10.39 -11.14
CA GLN A 25 -12.46 -9.16 -11.86
C GLN A 25 -11.60 -8.21 -11.03
N ALA A 26 -11.98 -7.96 -9.77
CA ALA A 26 -11.18 -7.14 -8.85
C ALA A 26 -9.76 -7.71 -8.64
N TRP A 27 -9.64 -9.03 -8.48
CA TRP A 27 -8.33 -9.69 -8.41
C TRP A 27 -7.55 -9.58 -9.72
N GLY A 28 -8.23 -9.62 -10.87
CA GLY A 28 -7.64 -9.37 -12.18
C GLY A 28 -7.00 -7.99 -12.28
N GLU A 29 -7.71 -6.94 -11.84
CA GLU A 29 -7.18 -5.57 -11.81
C GLU A 29 -5.97 -5.44 -10.89
N VAL A 30 -6.03 -6.03 -9.69
CA VAL A 30 -4.89 -6.09 -8.75
C VAL A 30 -3.68 -6.77 -9.39
N SER A 31 -3.91 -7.87 -10.11
CA SER A 31 -2.84 -8.61 -10.76
C SER A 31 -2.17 -7.83 -11.88
N GLU A 32 -2.93 -7.06 -12.68
CA GLU A 32 -2.38 -6.16 -13.69
C GLU A 32 -1.64 -4.98 -13.06
N LEU A 33 -2.19 -4.39 -12.00
CA LEU A 33 -1.58 -3.30 -11.24
C LEU A 33 -0.21 -3.69 -10.66
N LEU A 34 -0.10 -4.90 -10.10
CA LEU A 34 1.13 -5.38 -9.45
C LEU A 34 2.13 -6.00 -10.42
N ARG A 35 1.74 -6.36 -11.65
CA ARG A 35 2.64 -7.00 -12.61
C ARG A 35 3.93 -6.21 -12.89
N PRO A 36 3.94 -4.88 -13.06
CA PRO A 36 5.15 -4.13 -13.39
C PRO A 36 6.23 -4.15 -12.30
N GLY A 37 5.84 -4.37 -11.03
CA GLY A 37 6.73 -4.47 -9.88
C GLY A 37 7.35 -5.86 -9.67
N LEU A 38 6.82 -6.89 -10.35
CA LEU A 38 7.29 -8.26 -10.21
C LEU A 38 8.74 -8.41 -10.71
N GLY A 39 9.60 -9.02 -9.89
CA GLY A 39 11.04 -9.17 -10.15
C GLY A 39 11.87 -7.90 -9.88
N LYS A 40 11.22 -6.77 -9.57
CA LYS A 40 11.88 -5.49 -9.26
C LYS A 40 11.72 -5.11 -7.79
N LEU A 41 10.47 -5.08 -7.32
CA LEU A 41 10.10 -4.66 -5.97
C LEU A 41 9.77 -5.84 -5.06
N TYR A 42 9.26 -6.92 -5.65
CA TYR A 42 8.90 -8.17 -4.98
C TYR A 42 9.06 -9.34 -5.95
N ARG A 43 9.28 -10.55 -5.42
CA ARG A 43 9.41 -11.77 -6.23
C ARG A 43 8.08 -12.44 -6.55
N GLN A 44 7.09 -12.24 -5.70
CA GLN A 44 5.74 -12.77 -5.87
C GLN A 44 4.74 -11.88 -5.13
N PHE A 45 3.51 -11.92 -5.60
CA PHE A 45 2.33 -11.40 -4.92
C PHE A 45 1.24 -12.48 -4.97
N ASN A 46 0.53 -12.65 -3.87
CA ASN A 46 -0.53 -13.65 -3.76
C ASN A 46 -1.78 -13.04 -3.12
N PRO A 47 -2.98 -13.51 -3.50
CA PRO A 47 -4.19 -13.17 -2.78
C PRO A 47 -4.08 -13.75 -1.36
N SER A 48 -4.54 -13.00 -0.37
CA SER A 48 -4.47 -13.40 1.03
C SER A 48 -5.84 -13.50 1.67
N GLY A 49 -6.06 -14.52 2.49
CA GLY A 49 -7.22 -14.60 3.38
C GLY A 49 -7.06 -13.81 4.68
N SER A 50 -5.96 -13.08 4.84
CA SER A 50 -5.64 -12.32 6.05
C SER A 50 -4.71 -11.13 5.80
N ALA A 51 -4.83 -10.09 6.62
CA ALA A 51 -3.91 -8.95 6.65
C ALA A 51 -3.78 -8.41 8.08
N TRP A 52 -2.55 -8.21 8.58
CA TRP A 52 -2.25 -7.72 9.94
C TRP A 52 -3.14 -8.34 11.02
N GLU A 53 -3.03 -9.65 11.18
CA GLU A 53 -3.75 -10.51 12.14
C GLU A 53 -5.27 -10.68 11.89
N ARG A 54 -5.86 -9.88 11.00
CA ARG A 54 -7.28 -9.99 10.62
C ARG A 54 -7.44 -11.10 9.60
N LYS A 55 -8.42 -11.99 9.81
CA LYS A 55 -8.67 -13.16 8.95
C LYS A 55 -10.04 -13.07 8.30
N TYR A 56 -10.06 -12.87 6.99
CA TYR A 56 -11.26 -12.86 6.16
C TYR A 56 -11.04 -13.77 4.94
N PRO A 57 -11.11 -15.10 5.10
CA PRO A 57 -10.86 -16.04 4.00
C PRO A 57 -12.01 -15.96 2.99
N ARG A 58 -11.88 -15.04 2.03
CA ARG A 58 -12.78 -14.87 0.89
C ARG A 58 -12.10 -15.36 -0.39
N PRO A 59 -12.87 -15.79 -1.41
CA PRO A 59 -12.30 -16.14 -2.70
C PRO A 59 -11.37 -15.03 -3.21
N PHE A 60 -10.16 -15.41 -3.63
CA PHE A 60 -9.10 -14.49 -4.05
C PHE A 60 -8.70 -13.40 -3.04
N GLY A 61 -9.04 -13.56 -1.76
CA GLY A 61 -8.77 -12.51 -0.75
C GLY A 61 -9.56 -11.23 -0.97
N VAL A 62 -10.69 -11.30 -1.69
CA VAL A 62 -11.48 -10.12 -2.07
C VAL A 62 -12.74 -10.00 -1.21
N VAL A 63 -12.81 -8.92 -0.45
CA VAL A 63 -14.00 -8.47 0.30
C VAL A 63 -14.75 -7.45 -0.55
N LEU A 64 -16.01 -7.72 -0.87
CA LEU A 64 -16.87 -6.78 -1.58
C LEU A 64 -17.56 -5.89 -0.55
N GLY A 65 -17.36 -4.58 -0.62
CA GLY A 65 -17.96 -3.66 0.36
C GLY A 65 -19.48 -3.66 0.34
N ARG A 66 -20.11 -4.00 -0.80
CA ARG A 66 -21.58 -4.18 -0.89
C ARG A 66 -22.13 -5.34 -0.06
N GLN A 67 -21.31 -6.35 0.21
CA GLN A 67 -21.71 -7.52 0.99
C GLN A 67 -21.29 -7.39 2.46
N GLU A 68 -20.11 -6.81 2.68
CA GLU A 68 -19.46 -6.78 3.99
C GLU A 68 -18.86 -5.38 4.25
N PRO A 69 -19.70 -4.33 4.36
CA PRO A 69 -19.22 -2.94 4.45
C PRO A 69 -18.41 -2.67 5.71
N GLU A 70 -18.71 -3.33 6.83
CA GLU A 70 -17.95 -3.20 8.07
C GLU A 70 -16.55 -3.80 7.94
N VAL A 71 -16.45 -5.01 7.35
CA VAL A 71 -15.17 -5.68 7.09
C VAL A 71 -14.32 -4.86 6.13
N PHE A 72 -14.94 -4.30 5.09
CA PHE A 72 -14.28 -3.38 4.16
C PHE A 72 -13.68 -2.17 4.91
N ARG A 73 -14.47 -1.48 5.74
CA ARG A 73 -14.00 -0.33 6.53
C ARG A 73 -12.89 -0.70 7.52
N GLU A 74 -12.97 -1.88 8.15
CA GLU A 74 -11.92 -2.40 9.02
C GLU A 74 -10.59 -2.62 8.28
N LEU A 75 -10.65 -3.15 7.07
CA LEU A 75 -9.48 -3.38 6.22
C LEU A 75 -8.85 -2.06 5.74
N LEU A 76 -9.66 -1.08 5.36
CA LEU A 76 -9.17 0.26 5.00
C LEU A 76 -8.41 0.89 6.16
N LYS A 77 -9.04 0.93 7.33
CA LYS A 77 -8.43 1.46 8.56
C LYS A 77 -7.12 0.76 8.90
N ALA A 78 -7.09 -0.58 8.83
CA ALA A 78 -5.88 -1.35 9.09
C ALA A 78 -4.76 -1.04 8.10
N GLY A 79 -5.09 -0.88 6.81
CA GLY A 79 -4.13 -0.49 5.79
C GLY A 79 -3.57 0.93 5.98
N GLU A 80 -4.40 1.86 6.43
CA GLU A 80 -3.99 3.24 6.77
C GLU A 80 -3.09 3.29 8.02
N GLU A 81 -3.42 2.52 9.06
CA GLU A 81 -2.58 2.36 10.26
C GLU A 81 -1.21 1.78 9.86
N ALA A 82 -1.19 0.69 9.08
CA ALA A 82 0.04 0.08 8.60
C ALA A 82 0.88 1.03 7.74
N GLN A 83 0.23 1.81 6.87
CA GLN A 83 0.89 2.83 6.07
C GLN A 83 1.54 3.91 6.93
N HIS A 84 0.81 4.42 7.93
CA HIS A 84 1.31 5.43 8.83
C HIS A 84 2.56 4.94 9.59
N GLU A 85 2.53 3.70 10.09
CA GLU A 85 3.66 3.05 10.74
C GLU A 85 4.86 2.82 9.80
N ALA A 86 4.61 2.52 8.52
CA ALA A 86 5.65 2.38 7.51
C ALA A 86 6.30 3.73 7.20
N VAL A 87 5.50 4.78 6.95
CA VAL A 87 5.98 6.14 6.71
C VAL A 87 6.84 6.63 7.87
N ALA A 88 6.38 6.47 9.11
CA ALA A 88 7.13 6.85 10.30
C ALA A 88 8.47 6.12 10.40
N PHE A 89 8.47 4.80 10.20
CA PHE A 89 9.69 3.99 10.22
C PHE A 89 10.72 4.40 9.16
N HIS A 90 10.30 4.53 7.90
CA HIS A 90 11.20 4.91 6.81
C HIS A 90 11.71 6.35 7.01
N LEU A 91 10.88 7.26 7.51
CA LEU A 91 11.29 8.64 7.82
C LEU A 91 12.30 8.68 8.98
N GLU A 92 12.04 7.97 10.08
CA GLU A 92 12.96 7.90 11.21
C GLU A 92 14.33 7.32 10.81
N ALA A 93 14.33 6.27 10.00
CA ALA A 93 15.57 5.65 9.53
C ALA A 93 16.38 6.62 8.66
N MET A 94 15.71 7.40 7.80
CA MET A 94 16.36 8.48 7.06
C MET A 94 16.93 9.54 7.98
N LEU A 95 16.14 10.07 8.93
CA LEU A 95 16.58 11.16 9.82
C LEU A 95 17.78 10.79 10.70
N ARG A 96 17.94 9.51 11.06
CA ARG A 96 19.10 9.04 11.83
C ARG A 96 20.40 9.03 11.03
N LYS A 97 20.33 8.91 9.70
CA LYS A 97 21.48 8.66 8.81
C LYS A 97 21.78 9.82 7.88
N ALA A 98 20.77 10.60 7.54
CA ALA A 98 20.90 11.74 6.66
C ALA A 98 21.79 12.80 7.29
N ASP A 99 22.78 13.26 6.55
CA ASP A 99 23.48 14.50 6.86
C ASP A 99 22.53 15.66 6.54
N LEU A 100 21.84 16.15 7.58
CA LEU A 100 20.91 17.26 7.44
C LEU A 100 21.70 18.55 7.30
N GLY A 101 21.60 19.15 6.13
CA GLY A 101 22.09 20.49 5.87
C GLY A 101 21.44 21.53 6.79
N SER A 102 21.95 22.76 6.70
CA SER A 102 21.41 23.87 7.49
C SER A 102 19.91 24.06 7.23
N ALA A 103 19.15 24.24 8.31
CA ALA A 103 17.73 24.50 8.22
C ALA A 103 17.47 25.81 7.47
N GLN A 104 16.67 25.76 6.42
CA GLN A 104 16.16 26.93 5.72
C GLN A 104 14.74 27.21 6.18
N LYS A 105 14.44 28.45 6.55
CA LYS A 105 13.08 28.88 6.86
C LYS A 105 12.41 29.43 5.59
N ILE A 106 11.27 28.86 5.20
CA ILE A 106 10.45 29.32 4.07
C ILE A 106 9.05 29.62 4.62
N GLY A 107 8.73 30.92 4.78
CA GLY A 107 7.52 31.33 5.51
C GLY A 107 7.57 30.85 6.95
N ASP A 108 6.55 30.12 7.38
CA ASP A 108 6.48 29.49 8.72
C ASP A 108 7.02 28.06 8.74
N THR A 109 7.47 27.53 7.59
CA THR A 109 7.95 26.15 7.46
C THR A 109 9.47 26.09 7.58
N GLN A 110 9.97 25.15 8.38
CA GLN A 110 11.39 24.83 8.45
C GLN A 110 11.71 23.67 7.49
N VAL A 111 12.67 23.88 6.61
CA VAL A 111 13.06 22.95 5.54
C VAL A 111 14.49 22.51 5.78
N TYR A 112 14.73 21.20 5.72
CA TYR A 112 16.06 20.60 5.80
C TYR A 112 16.37 19.93 4.46
N SER A 113 17.60 20.06 3.98
CA SER A 113 18.08 19.38 2.79
C SER A 113 19.01 18.23 3.19
N ALA A 114 18.85 17.07 2.58
CA ALA A 114 19.78 15.95 2.69
C ALA A 114 20.19 15.49 1.29
N VAL A 115 21.45 15.12 1.12
CA VAL A 115 21.95 14.50 -0.12
C VAL A 115 21.97 12.99 0.07
N VAL A 116 21.33 12.27 -0.85
CA VAL A 116 21.36 10.80 -0.91
C VAL A 116 22.08 10.40 -2.18
N ASP A 117 23.40 10.25 -2.10
CA ASP A 117 24.29 9.96 -3.24
C ASP A 117 24.52 8.45 -3.49
N GLY A 118 23.94 7.60 -2.64
CA GLY A 118 24.05 6.14 -2.70
C GLY A 118 25.24 5.56 -1.94
N SER A 119 26.02 6.36 -1.21
CA SER A 119 27.12 5.85 -0.38
C SER A 119 26.63 5.01 0.81
N ASP A 120 25.44 5.33 1.35
CA ASP A 120 24.75 4.53 2.36
C ASP A 120 23.55 3.81 1.71
N PRO A 121 23.63 2.48 1.49
CA PRO A 121 22.56 1.69 0.87
C PRO A 121 21.25 1.69 1.67
N GLU A 122 21.30 1.85 2.98
CA GLU A 122 20.11 1.86 3.85
C GLU A 122 19.39 3.20 3.73
N LEU A 123 20.13 4.31 3.79
CA LEU A 123 19.57 5.64 3.53
C LEU A 123 18.95 5.72 2.13
N LEU A 124 19.64 5.16 1.12
CA LEU A 124 19.12 5.08 -0.24
C LEU A 124 17.81 4.27 -0.30
N ALA A 125 17.74 3.10 0.36
CA ALA A 125 16.55 2.26 0.35
C ALA A 125 15.33 2.98 0.96
N HIS A 126 15.49 3.60 2.14
CA HIS A 126 14.40 4.35 2.79
C HIS A 126 13.99 5.59 1.99
N GLY A 127 14.96 6.31 1.38
CA GLY A 127 14.68 7.45 0.52
C GLY A 127 13.94 7.06 -0.76
N VAL A 128 14.38 5.99 -1.44
CA VAL A 128 13.72 5.46 -2.63
C VAL A 128 12.29 5.01 -2.31
N TRP A 129 12.06 4.40 -1.13
CA TRP A 129 10.72 4.02 -0.70
C TRP A 129 9.76 5.21 -0.67
N HIS A 130 10.15 6.34 -0.05
CA HIS A 130 9.32 7.57 -0.02
C HIS A 130 9.07 8.14 -1.41
N ILE A 131 10.08 8.17 -2.29
CA ILE A 131 9.93 8.64 -3.67
C ILE A 131 8.91 7.77 -4.43
N LEU A 132 8.98 6.46 -4.29
CA LEU A 132 8.08 5.53 -4.95
C LEU A 132 6.64 5.65 -4.41
N MET A 133 6.48 5.82 -3.10
CA MET A 133 5.18 6.13 -2.47
C MET A 133 4.55 7.39 -3.04
N GLN A 134 5.32 8.48 -3.12
CA GLN A 134 4.86 9.76 -3.69
C GLN A 134 4.50 9.65 -5.18
N LYS A 135 5.20 8.79 -5.92
CA LYS A 135 4.88 8.49 -7.33
C LYS A 135 3.68 7.55 -7.50
N GLY A 136 3.05 7.11 -6.41
CA GLY A 136 1.91 6.20 -6.47
C GLY A 136 2.29 4.77 -6.87
N THR A 137 3.50 4.32 -6.53
CA THR A 137 3.93 2.94 -6.75
C THR A 137 3.48 2.06 -5.56
N PRO A 138 2.87 0.88 -5.79
CA PRO A 138 2.53 -0.07 -4.72
C PRO A 138 3.80 -0.79 -4.23
N VAL A 139 4.55 -0.12 -3.35
CA VAL A 139 5.78 -0.67 -2.78
C VAL A 139 5.48 -1.69 -1.68
N PRO A 140 6.38 -2.67 -1.44
CA PRO A 140 6.30 -3.53 -0.26
C PRO A 140 6.11 -2.68 1.00
N ASP A 141 5.30 -3.19 1.94
CA ASP A 141 4.98 -2.57 3.23
C ASP A 141 4.22 -1.23 3.22
N CYS A 142 3.70 -0.76 2.06
CA CYS A 142 2.96 0.51 2.00
C CYS A 142 1.58 0.54 2.67
N GLY A 143 1.10 -0.60 3.20
CA GLY A 143 -0.19 -0.69 3.88
C GLY A 143 -1.37 -0.73 2.92
N ILE A 144 -1.71 0.41 2.32
CA ILE A 144 -2.90 0.55 1.47
C ILE A 144 -2.56 1.15 0.09
N TYR A 145 -3.34 0.76 -0.92
CA TYR A 145 -3.29 1.34 -2.26
C TYR A 145 -4.70 1.59 -2.80
N TYR A 146 -4.93 2.76 -3.40
CA TYR A 146 -6.22 3.12 -4.02
C TYR A 146 -6.10 3.02 -5.54
N ALA A 147 -6.63 1.97 -6.13
CA ALA A 147 -6.47 1.67 -7.55
C ALA A 147 -7.04 2.78 -8.45
N ALA A 148 -8.23 3.31 -8.11
CA ALA A 148 -8.87 4.39 -8.84
C ALA A 148 -8.06 5.71 -8.85
N LEU A 149 -7.28 5.94 -7.80
CA LEU A 149 -6.48 7.17 -7.63
C LEU A 149 -5.06 7.02 -8.16
N HIS A 150 -4.65 5.80 -8.53
CA HIS A 150 -3.26 5.43 -8.84
C HIS A 150 -2.26 5.91 -7.77
N ARG A 151 -2.67 5.82 -6.50
CA ARG A 151 -1.91 6.38 -5.38
C ARG A 151 -1.88 5.41 -4.20
N ALA A 152 -0.71 5.38 -3.55
CA ALA A 152 -0.50 4.70 -2.29
C ALA A 152 -0.85 5.59 -1.09
N SER A 153 -1.66 6.65 -1.27
CA SER A 153 -2.23 7.45 -0.19
C SER A 153 -3.41 8.23 -0.74
N ALA A 154 -4.36 8.57 0.13
CA ALA A 154 -5.54 9.37 -0.20
C ALA A 154 -5.67 10.53 0.80
N THR A 155 -6.25 11.64 0.36
CA THR A 155 -6.68 12.75 1.21
C THR A 155 -7.84 12.32 2.13
N GLU A 156 -8.19 13.14 3.12
CA GLU A 156 -9.33 12.81 3.99
C GLU A 156 -10.64 12.77 3.22
N GLU A 157 -10.82 13.67 2.26
CA GLU A 157 -12.00 13.75 1.40
C GLU A 157 -12.11 12.52 0.49
N GLU A 158 -11.00 12.12 -0.16
CA GLU A 158 -10.96 10.91 -1.01
C GLU A 158 -11.21 9.63 -0.17
N ARG A 159 -10.66 9.56 1.05
CA ARG A 159 -10.98 8.44 1.97
C ARG A 159 -12.45 8.42 2.34
N ARG A 160 -13.03 9.59 2.65
CA ARG A 160 -14.43 9.71 3.04
C ARG A 160 -15.34 9.23 1.92
N GLU A 161 -15.05 9.60 0.68
CA GLU A 161 -15.80 9.16 -0.50
C GLU A 161 -15.82 7.62 -0.59
N VAL A 162 -14.65 6.97 -0.55
CA VAL A 162 -14.54 5.50 -0.62
C VAL A 162 -15.31 4.82 0.52
N ILE A 163 -15.26 5.42 1.71
CA ILE A 163 -15.96 4.93 2.91
C ILE A 163 -17.48 5.10 2.76
N ASP A 164 -17.96 6.23 2.27
CA ASP A 164 -19.38 6.53 2.14
C ASP A 164 -20.03 5.73 0.98
N HIS A 165 -19.23 5.38 -0.04
CA HIS A 165 -19.61 4.58 -1.21
C HIS A 165 -19.03 3.16 -1.16
N ALA A 166 -18.89 2.57 0.03
CA ALA A 166 -18.25 1.25 0.20
C ALA A 166 -18.85 0.14 -0.69
N ASP A 167 -20.13 0.23 -1.06
CA ASP A 167 -20.79 -0.72 -1.97
C ASP A 167 -20.26 -0.68 -3.41
N GLU A 168 -19.61 0.40 -3.79
CA GLU A 168 -18.97 0.61 -5.09
C GLU A 168 -17.53 0.07 -5.14
N TYR A 169 -16.98 -0.44 -4.02
CA TYR A 169 -15.59 -0.88 -3.93
C TYR A 169 -15.42 -2.31 -3.41
N ALA A 170 -14.25 -2.86 -3.72
CA ALA A 170 -13.73 -4.10 -3.14
C ALA A 170 -12.39 -3.83 -2.46
N ALA A 171 -12.17 -4.49 -1.32
CA ALA A 171 -10.88 -4.54 -0.64
C ALA A 171 -10.20 -5.87 -0.96
N CYS A 172 -9.07 -5.82 -1.66
CA CYS A 172 -8.29 -6.99 -2.03
C CYS A 172 -7.10 -7.11 -1.09
N MET A 173 -7.07 -8.15 -0.26
CA MET A 173 -5.93 -8.45 0.60
C MET A 173 -4.84 -9.15 -0.21
N VAL A 174 -3.63 -8.61 -0.15
CA VAL A 174 -2.47 -9.09 -0.89
C VAL A 174 -1.33 -9.31 0.08
N VAL A 175 -0.56 -10.38 -0.12
CA VAL A 175 0.75 -10.52 0.49
C VAL A 175 1.82 -10.42 -0.59
N LEU A 176 2.73 -9.47 -0.42
CA LEU A 176 3.93 -9.36 -1.24
C LEU A 176 5.06 -10.14 -0.56
N SER A 177 5.96 -10.75 -1.32
CA SER A 177 7.15 -11.36 -0.72
C SER A 177 8.42 -11.06 -1.50
N GLN A 178 9.49 -10.83 -0.75
CA GLN A 178 10.85 -10.60 -1.25
C GLN A 178 11.55 -11.90 -1.69
N GLY A 179 10.93 -13.07 -1.45
CA GLY A 179 11.53 -14.39 -1.54
C GLY A 179 12.51 -14.68 -0.41
N VAL A 180 12.57 -15.93 0.03
CA VAL A 180 13.60 -16.42 0.96
C VAL A 180 14.90 -16.52 0.16
N LYS A 181 16.03 -16.03 0.71
CA LYS A 181 17.32 -16.63 0.33
C LYS A 181 17.27 -18.01 0.95
N GLU A 182 17.02 -19.05 0.15
CA GLU A 182 17.32 -20.40 0.60
C GLU A 182 18.78 -20.39 1.06
N SER A 183 18.97 -20.55 2.37
CA SER A 183 20.27 -20.81 2.95
C SER A 183 20.70 -22.17 2.40
N ALA A 184 21.63 -22.12 1.45
CA ALA A 184 22.40 -23.28 1.00
C ALA A 184 23.26 -23.83 2.15
#